data_AF-A0A812CY03-F1
#
_entry.id   AF-A0A812CY03-F1
#
_cell.length_a   1.000
_cell.length_b   1.000
_cell.length_c   1.000
_cell.angle_alpha   90.00
_cell.angle_beta   90.00
_cell.angle_gamma   90.00
#
_symmetry.space_group_name_H-M   'P 1'
#
loop_
_entity.id
_entity.type
_entity.pdbx_description
1 polymer ?
#
loop_
_entity_poly.entity_id
_entity_poly.type
_entity_poly.pdbx_seq_one_letter_code
_entity_poly.pdbx_strand_id
1 'polypeptide(L)'
;MKLSDFLLQLSPFVTINLSGMCALPAAPPGKRKEIYKYEAPWTVYGMNWSIRPDKRFRLALGSFMEEYNNKVQIVSLDEETSEFTSRSTFDHPYPTTKIMWIPDAKGVFPDLLATSGDYLRVWRVGENDTRLECLLNNNKNSDFCAPLTSFDWNEIDPNLLGTSSIDTTCTIWGLETGQLLCRVNLVSGHVKTQLIAHDKEVYDIAFSRAGGGRDMFASVGEFLCFLIFLC
;
A
#
# COMPACT_ATOMS: atom_id res chain seq x y z
N MET A 1 -1.35 -0.70 17.46
CA MET A 1 -0.91 0.64 16.99
C MET A 1 -2.20 1.45 16.79
N LYS A 2 -2.44 2.53 17.52
CA LYS A 2 -3.73 3.25 17.47
C LYS A 2 -3.71 4.24 16.29
N LEU A 3 -4.78 4.21 15.50
CA LEU A 3 -5.08 5.11 14.38
C LEU A 3 -5.28 6.59 14.80
N SER A 4 -4.98 6.97 16.04
CA SER A 4 -5.49 8.18 16.69
C SER A 4 -4.73 9.48 16.41
N ASP A 5 -3.62 9.45 15.65
CA ASP A 5 -2.73 10.62 15.52
C ASP A 5 -2.79 11.29 14.13
N PHE A 6 -3.70 10.86 13.24
CA PHE A 6 -3.85 11.45 11.90
C PHE A 6 -5.26 12.03 11.73
N LEU A 7 -5.37 13.36 11.82
CA LEU A 7 -6.57 14.07 11.35
C LEU A 7 -6.48 14.22 9.83
N LEU A 8 -7.17 13.32 9.12
CA LEU A 8 -7.48 13.49 7.69
C LEU A 8 -8.54 14.58 7.56
N GLN A 9 -8.11 15.84 7.50
CA GLN A 9 -8.93 16.89 6.91
C GLN A 9 -8.61 16.91 5.41
N LEU A 10 -9.64 16.86 4.56
CA LEU A 10 -9.56 16.94 3.08
C LEU A 10 -8.86 18.24 2.65
N SER A 11 -7.54 18.26 2.74
CA SER A 11 -6.71 19.42 2.48
C SER A 11 -5.44 18.96 1.75
N PRO A 12 -4.85 19.80 0.89
CA PRO A 12 -3.57 19.50 0.23
C PRO A 12 -2.40 19.41 1.23
N PHE A 13 -2.62 19.77 2.50
CA PHE A 13 -1.61 19.76 3.54
C PHE A 13 -1.52 18.39 4.20
N VAL A 14 -0.37 17.74 4.05
CA VAL A 14 -0.02 16.57 4.85
C VAL A 14 0.87 17.03 6.00
N THR A 15 0.31 17.06 7.20
CA THR A 15 1.10 17.28 8.42
C THR A 15 1.62 15.94 8.92
N ILE A 16 2.94 15.78 8.92
CA ILE A 16 3.62 14.55 9.30
C ILE A 16 4.22 14.74 10.69
N ASN A 17 3.69 14.00 11.67
CA ASN A 17 4.26 13.95 13.00
C ASN A 17 5.08 12.67 13.16
N LEU A 18 6.41 12.79 13.25
CA LEU A 18 7.29 11.63 13.42
C LEU A 18 7.45 11.19 14.89
N SER A 19 6.75 11.82 15.83
CA SER A 19 6.79 11.41 17.23
C SER A 19 6.19 10.00 17.40
N GLY A 20 7.07 9.03 17.66
CA GLY A 20 6.68 7.63 17.88
C GLY A 20 7.08 6.64 16.76
N MET A 21 7.58 7.09 15.61
CA MET A 21 8.05 6.19 14.54
C MET A 21 9.43 5.55 14.84
N CYS A 22 10.13 6.01 15.89
CA CYS A 22 11.35 5.38 16.38
C CYS A 22 11.02 4.20 17.31
N ALA A 23 10.81 3.01 16.76
CA ALA A 23 11.10 1.77 17.48
C ALA A 23 12.62 1.52 17.47
N LEU A 24 13.38 2.39 18.14
CA LEU A 24 14.80 2.19 18.45
C LEU A 24 14.93 1.94 19.95
N PRO A 25 15.90 1.14 20.41
CA PRO A 25 16.09 0.90 21.84
C PRO A 25 16.43 2.24 22.51
N ALA A 26 15.65 2.58 23.54
CA ALA A 26 15.77 3.75 24.42
C ALA A 26 16.36 5.01 23.75
N ALA A 27 15.49 5.86 23.19
CA ALA A 27 15.90 7.21 22.81
C ALA A 27 16.52 7.93 24.03
N PRO A 28 17.71 8.55 23.88
CA PRO A 28 18.30 9.33 24.96
C PRO A 28 17.34 10.46 25.40
N PRO A 29 17.32 10.84 26.68
CA PRO A 29 16.40 11.84 27.19
C PRO A 29 16.66 13.18 26.50
N GLY A 30 15.70 13.68 25.72
CA GLY A 30 15.77 15.00 25.09
C GLY A 30 15.36 15.09 23.62
N LYS A 31 15.00 14.00 22.92
CA LYS A 31 14.48 14.12 21.55
C LYS A 31 13.12 14.82 21.53
N ARG A 32 13.13 16.08 21.11
CA ARG A 32 11.96 16.93 20.92
C ARG A 32 11.05 16.32 19.85
N LYS A 33 9.73 16.47 20.01
CA LYS A 33 8.77 16.10 18.97
C LYS A 33 8.99 17.01 17.77
N GLU A 34 9.31 16.43 16.61
CA GLU A 34 9.49 17.15 15.35
C GLU A 34 8.25 16.94 14.47
N ILE A 35 7.64 18.04 14.07
CA ILE A 35 6.49 18.08 13.19
C ILE A 35 6.99 18.63 11.85
N TYR A 36 6.80 17.84 10.81
CA TYR A 36 7.15 18.19 9.45
C TYR A 36 5.89 18.48 8.65
N LYS A 37 6.03 19.34 7.64
CA LYS A 37 4.94 19.69 6.75
C LYS A 37 5.35 19.38 5.32
N TYR A 38 4.46 18.71 4.58
CA TYR A 38 4.55 18.57 3.14
C TYR A 38 3.25 19.09 2.51
N GLU A 39 3.38 19.89 1.46
CA GLU A 39 2.25 20.40 0.70
C GLU A 39 2.20 19.67 -0.64
N ALA A 40 1.22 18.78 -0.77
CA ALA A 40 0.95 18.11 -2.02
C ALA A 40 0.25 19.09 -2.97
N PRO A 41 0.62 19.16 -4.25
CA PRO A 41 -0.05 20.04 -5.22
C PRO A 41 -1.52 19.67 -5.53
N TRP A 42 -2.07 18.64 -4.88
CA TRP A 42 -3.44 18.12 -5.04
C TRP A 42 -3.94 17.57 -3.69
N THR A 43 -5.25 17.36 -3.56
CA THR A 43 -5.84 16.73 -2.38
C THR A 43 -5.34 15.29 -2.25
N VAL A 44 -4.92 14.90 -1.05
CA VAL A 44 -4.43 13.53 -0.79
C VAL A 44 -5.59 12.61 -0.44
N TYR A 45 -5.66 11.45 -1.12
CA TYR A 45 -6.70 10.43 -0.93
C TYR A 45 -6.17 9.18 -0.22
N GLY A 46 -4.98 8.71 -0.59
CA GLY A 46 -4.33 7.52 -0.04
C GLY A 46 -2.91 7.84 0.40
N MET A 47 -2.43 7.16 1.44
CA MET A 47 -1.04 7.32 1.88
C MET A 47 -0.51 6.09 2.60
N ASN A 48 0.80 5.84 2.52
CA ASN A 48 1.44 4.77 3.28
C ASN A 48 2.95 4.97 3.47
N TRP A 49 3.44 4.60 4.66
CA TRP A 49 4.86 4.70 5.03
C TRP A 49 5.64 3.49 4.57
N SER A 50 6.83 3.74 4.02
CA SER A 50 7.82 2.70 3.78
C SER A 50 8.38 2.21 5.11
N ILE A 51 8.43 0.88 5.30
CA ILE A 51 9.01 0.26 6.49
C ILE A 51 10.46 -0.23 6.28
N ARG A 52 11.02 0.02 5.09
CA ARG A 52 12.38 -0.37 4.75
C ARG A 52 13.42 0.37 5.60
N PRO A 53 14.40 -0.34 6.19
CA PRO A 53 15.40 0.27 7.08
C PRO A 53 16.42 1.15 6.35
N ASP A 54 16.68 0.89 5.06
CA ASP A 54 17.63 1.61 4.20
C ASP A 54 17.06 2.89 3.59
N LYS A 55 15.73 3.05 3.58
CA LYS A 55 15.02 4.21 3.02
C LYS A 55 14.08 4.81 4.07
N ARG A 56 14.67 5.49 5.06
CA ARG A 56 13.97 6.09 6.20
C ARG A 56 13.05 7.23 5.77
N PHE A 57 11.98 7.43 6.54
CA PHE A 57 11.06 8.57 6.43
C PHE A 57 10.54 8.79 5.00
N ARG A 58 10.21 7.70 4.30
CA ARG A 58 9.64 7.73 2.97
C ARG A 58 8.15 7.41 3.01
N LEU A 59 7.36 8.21 2.30
CA LEU A 59 5.91 8.16 2.27
C LEU A 59 5.44 8.16 0.81
N ALA A 60 4.45 7.33 0.50
CA ALA A 60 3.72 7.40 -0.76
C ALA A 60 2.39 8.12 -0.54
N LEU A 61 2.00 8.97 -1.49
CA LEU A 61 0.80 9.81 -1.48
C LEU A 61 0.03 9.61 -2.78
N GLY A 62 -1.26 9.30 -2.71
CA GLY A 62 -2.16 9.20 -3.84
C GLY A 62 -3.05 10.43 -3.94
N SER A 63 -3.27 10.94 -5.16
CA SER A 63 -4.13 12.08 -5.39
C SER A 63 -5.62 11.75 -5.35
N PHE A 64 -6.40 12.79 -5.11
CA PHE A 64 -7.79 12.89 -5.52
C PHE A 64 -7.91 14.00 -6.58
N MET A 65 -8.09 13.60 -7.83
CA MET A 65 -8.47 14.47 -8.94
C MET A 65 -9.69 13.86 -9.62
N GLU A 66 -10.65 14.71 -9.96
CA GLU A 66 -11.92 14.29 -10.58
C GLU A 66 -11.72 13.76 -12.01
N GLU A 67 -10.67 14.24 -12.68
CA GLU A 67 -10.29 13.79 -14.02
C GLU A 67 -9.50 12.47 -14.00
N TYR A 68 -9.44 11.78 -15.14
CA TYR A 68 -8.66 10.56 -15.35
C TYR A 68 -7.15 10.85 -15.50
N ASN A 69 -6.56 11.51 -14.50
CA ASN A 69 -5.17 11.95 -14.52
C ASN A 69 -4.52 11.94 -13.13
N ASN A 70 -5.06 11.13 -12.21
CA ASN A 70 -4.57 10.98 -10.85
C ASN A 70 -3.06 10.67 -10.82
N LYS A 71 -2.40 11.00 -9.71
CA LYS A 71 -0.96 10.84 -9.50
C LYS A 71 -0.71 10.09 -8.22
N VAL A 72 0.38 9.32 -8.21
CA VAL A 72 1.00 8.84 -6.98
C VAL A 72 2.38 9.45 -6.88
N GLN A 73 2.69 10.01 -5.72
CA GLN A 73 3.93 10.71 -5.45
C GLN A 73 4.63 10.08 -4.24
N ILE A 74 5.92 9.85 -4.38
CA ILE A 74 6.80 9.37 -3.34
C ILE A 74 7.57 10.56 -2.81
N VAL A 75 7.44 10.80 -1.51
CA VAL A 75 8.15 11.85 -0.80
C VAL A 75 9.06 11.23 0.26
N SER A 76 10.17 11.90 0.55
CA SER A 76 11.07 11.48 1.62
C SER A 76 11.61 12.68 2.37
N LEU A 77 11.85 12.52 3.67
CA LEU A 77 12.57 13.52 4.44
C LEU A 77 14.02 13.58 3.99
N ASP A 78 14.47 14.77 3.63
CA ASP A 78 15.89 15.08 3.54
C ASP A 78 16.38 15.47 4.95
N GLU A 79 17.26 14.66 5.53
CA GLU A 79 17.75 14.85 6.90
C GLU A 79 18.67 16.08 7.01
N GLU A 80 19.30 16.52 5.93
CA GLU A 80 20.16 17.70 5.92
C GLU A 80 19.35 18.99 6.00
N THR A 81 18.29 19.07 5.20
CA THR A 81 17.41 20.25 5.13
C THR A 81 16.24 20.18 6.11
N SER A 82 15.96 19.00 6.68
CA SER A 82 14.78 18.74 7.52
C SER A 82 13.45 19.03 6.80
N GLU A 83 13.41 18.83 5.48
CA GLU A 83 12.23 19.06 4.65
C GLU A 83 11.85 17.82 3.84
N PHE A 84 10.55 17.61 3.63
CA PHE A 84 10.07 16.55 2.76
C PHE A 84 10.19 16.97 1.30
N THR A 85 10.90 16.18 0.51
CA THR A 85 11.11 16.42 -0.91
C THR A 85 10.42 15.35 -1.75
N SER A 86 9.87 15.75 -2.90
CA SER A 86 9.32 14.84 -3.89
C SER A 86 10.46 14.09 -4.58
N ARG A 87 10.41 12.76 -4.55
CA ARG A 87 11.42 11.89 -5.20
C ARG A 87 10.98 11.37 -6.55
N SER A 88 9.71 10.96 -6.65
CA SER A 88 9.16 10.40 -7.88
C SER A 88 7.65 10.64 -7.91
N THR A 89 7.11 10.93 -9.09
CA THR A 89 5.67 11.09 -9.33
C THR A 89 5.32 10.32 -10.59
N PHE A 90 4.26 9.53 -10.55
CA PHE A 90 3.79 8.75 -11.69
C PHE A 90 2.28 8.77 -11.80
N ASP A 91 1.80 8.44 -12.99
CA ASP A 91 0.39 8.55 -13.35
C ASP A 91 -0.40 7.35 -12.84
N HIS A 92 -1.60 7.62 -12.34
CA HIS A 92 -2.58 6.65 -11.91
C HIS A 92 -3.95 7.01 -12.51
N PRO A 93 -4.67 6.06 -13.13
CA PRO A 93 -6.00 6.29 -13.73
C PRO A 93 -7.02 7.00 -12.83
N TYR A 94 -7.19 6.47 -11.62
CA TYR A 94 -8.20 6.86 -10.65
C TYR A 94 -7.57 7.19 -9.31
N PRO A 95 -8.27 7.82 -8.36
CA PRO A 95 -7.77 7.94 -6.99
C PRO A 95 -7.46 6.55 -6.42
N THR A 96 -6.32 6.40 -5.76
CA THR A 96 -5.90 5.11 -5.20
C THR A 96 -6.71 4.78 -3.95
N THR A 97 -7.57 3.74 -3.99
CA THR A 97 -8.39 3.36 -2.83
C THR A 97 -7.54 2.93 -1.63
N LYS A 98 -6.37 2.34 -1.89
CA LYS A 98 -5.34 2.07 -0.90
C LYS A 98 -3.96 2.08 -1.57
N ILE A 99 -2.93 2.37 -0.77
CA ILE A 99 -1.52 2.31 -1.14
C ILE A 99 -0.81 1.52 -0.05
N MET A 100 0.10 0.61 -0.40
CA MET A 100 0.95 -0.09 0.58
C MET A 100 2.33 -0.35 0.01
N TRP A 101 3.36 -0.09 0.80
CA TRP A 101 4.71 -0.59 0.51
C TRP A 101 4.77 -2.09 0.78
N ILE A 102 5.67 -2.79 0.09
CA ILE A 102 6.00 -4.16 0.44
C ILE A 102 6.42 -4.25 1.92
N PRO A 103 5.90 -5.21 2.70
CA PRO A 103 6.24 -5.36 4.11
C PRO A 103 7.63 -6.00 4.30
N ASP A 104 8.67 -5.35 3.76
CA ASP A 104 10.06 -5.81 3.79
C ASP A 104 10.88 -5.08 4.88
N ALA A 105 10.77 -5.57 6.11
CA ALA A 105 11.52 -5.04 7.24
C ALA A 105 13.04 -5.34 7.18
N LYS A 106 13.47 -6.26 6.31
CA LYS A 106 14.88 -6.66 6.19
C LYS A 106 15.58 -6.06 4.97
N GLY A 107 14.83 -5.47 4.04
CA GLY A 107 15.38 -4.91 2.79
C GLY A 107 15.86 -5.98 1.80
N VAL A 108 15.33 -7.21 1.88
CA VAL A 108 15.78 -8.35 1.04
C VAL A 108 15.01 -8.46 -0.28
N PHE A 109 13.88 -7.76 -0.39
CA PHE A 109 13.05 -7.73 -1.59
C PHE A 109 13.35 -6.48 -2.43
N PRO A 110 12.98 -6.51 -3.72
CA PRO A 110 12.84 -5.29 -4.49
C PRO A 110 11.98 -4.26 -3.78
N ASP A 111 12.26 -2.99 -4.07
CA ASP A 111 11.48 -1.90 -3.51
C ASP A 111 10.17 -1.76 -4.29
N LEU A 112 9.11 -2.36 -3.74
CA LEU A 112 7.81 -2.45 -4.38
C LEU A 112 6.76 -1.62 -3.64
N LEU A 113 5.88 -1.01 -4.41
CA LEU A 113 4.72 -0.27 -3.97
C LEU A 113 3.48 -0.85 -4.67
N ALA A 114 2.42 -1.13 -3.92
CA ALA A 114 1.15 -1.58 -4.48
C ALA A 114 0.10 -0.47 -4.35
N THR A 115 -0.72 -0.31 -5.38
CA THR A 115 -1.85 0.63 -5.40
C THR A 115 -3.10 -0.06 -5.93
N SER A 116 -4.24 0.21 -5.30
CA SER A 116 -5.56 -0.27 -5.76
C SER A 116 -6.38 0.84 -6.41
N GLY A 117 -7.24 0.44 -7.33
CA GLY A 117 -8.19 1.28 -8.06
C GLY A 117 -9.09 0.39 -8.90
N ASP A 118 -9.10 0.58 -10.21
CA ASP A 118 -9.66 -0.36 -11.19
C ASP A 118 -8.93 -1.72 -11.20
N TYR A 119 -7.61 -1.71 -11.04
CA TYR A 119 -6.78 -2.92 -10.91
C TYR A 119 -5.80 -2.76 -9.75
N LEU A 120 -5.31 -3.89 -9.24
CA LEU A 120 -4.17 -3.89 -8.31
C LEU A 120 -2.89 -3.77 -9.15
N ARG A 121 -2.14 -2.69 -8.95
CA ARG A 121 -0.87 -2.42 -9.65
C ARG A 121 0.28 -2.53 -8.68
N VAL A 122 1.35 -3.19 -9.10
CA VAL A 122 2.62 -3.27 -8.39
C VAL A 122 3.65 -2.48 -9.17
N TRP A 123 4.26 -1.52 -8.50
CA TRP A 123 5.25 -0.60 -9.01
C TRP A 123 6.61 -0.92 -8.38
N ARG A 124 7.68 -0.83 -9.16
CA ARG A 124 9.05 -0.82 -8.61
C ARG A 124 9.53 0.60 -8.50
N VAL A 125 9.92 0.96 -7.29
CA VAL A 125 10.49 2.26 -6.97
C VAL A 125 12.00 2.18 -7.14
N GLY A 126 12.52 2.90 -8.12
CA GLY A 126 13.95 3.16 -8.28
C GLY A 126 14.39 4.42 -7.55
N GLU A 127 15.65 4.80 -7.71
CA GLU A 127 16.17 6.04 -7.09
C GLU A 127 15.58 7.30 -7.72
N ASN A 128 15.41 7.30 -9.04
CA ASN A 128 14.97 8.47 -9.81
C ASN A 128 13.65 8.25 -10.56
N ASP A 129 13.19 7.01 -10.68
CA ASP A 129 12.01 6.66 -11.47
C ASP A 129 11.22 5.51 -10.83
N THR A 130 9.92 5.49 -11.06
CA THR A 130 9.01 4.45 -10.60
C THR A 130 8.33 3.84 -11.81
N ARG A 131 8.47 2.54 -11.97
CA ARG A 131 7.94 1.81 -13.14
C ARG A 131 6.89 0.80 -12.75
N LEU A 132 5.87 0.64 -13.58
CA LEU A 132 4.88 -0.42 -13.42
C LEU A 132 5.56 -1.78 -13.68
N GLU A 133 5.54 -2.68 -12.70
CA GLU A 133 6.09 -4.02 -12.84
C GLU A 133 5.01 -5.04 -13.18
N CYS A 134 3.87 -4.95 -12.48
CA CYS A 134 2.82 -5.93 -12.58
C CYS A 134 1.45 -5.26 -12.49
N LEU A 135 0.54 -5.67 -13.36
CA LEU A 135 -0.88 -5.36 -13.25
C LEU A 135 -1.60 -6.67 -12.99
N LEU A 136 -2.21 -6.79 -11.80
CA LEU A 136 -2.93 -7.98 -11.37
C LEU A 136 -4.37 -7.88 -11.85
N ASN A 137 -4.68 -8.68 -12.87
CA ASN A 137 -6.01 -8.80 -13.45
C ASN A 137 -6.40 -10.28 -13.52
N ASN A 138 -7.62 -10.57 -13.08
CA ASN A 138 -8.16 -11.92 -12.98
C ASN A 138 -8.77 -12.36 -14.32
N ASN A 139 -9.16 -11.42 -15.20
CA ASN A 139 -9.86 -11.74 -16.42
C ASN A 139 -9.06 -11.34 -17.67
N LYS A 140 -8.52 -12.33 -18.39
CA LYS A 140 -7.83 -12.10 -19.68
C LYS A 140 -8.78 -11.90 -20.86
N ASN A 141 -10.09 -12.13 -20.69
CA ASN A 141 -11.07 -12.20 -21.77
C ASN A 141 -12.28 -11.26 -21.64
N SER A 142 -12.40 -10.47 -20.56
CA SER A 142 -13.43 -9.44 -20.46
C SER A 142 -12.87 -8.10 -20.01
N ASP A 143 -13.25 -7.04 -20.69
CA ASP A 143 -12.88 -5.65 -20.38
C ASP A 143 -13.53 -5.12 -19.09
N PHE A 144 -14.29 -5.96 -18.36
CA PHE A 144 -15.00 -5.57 -17.15
C PHE A 144 -14.40 -6.26 -15.92
N CYS A 145 -13.69 -5.48 -15.11
CA CYS A 145 -13.29 -5.84 -13.75
C CYS A 145 -13.97 -4.86 -12.79
N ALA A 146 -14.59 -5.38 -11.74
CA ALA A 146 -15.15 -4.52 -10.71
C ALA A 146 -14.01 -3.80 -9.95
N PRO A 147 -14.16 -2.50 -9.67
CA PRO A 147 -13.14 -1.72 -8.99
C PRO A 147 -12.87 -2.25 -7.58
N LEU A 148 -11.59 -2.22 -7.21
CA LEU A 148 -11.11 -2.66 -5.92
C LEU A 148 -11.39 -1.60 -4.86
N THR A 149 -12.08 -2.01 -3.81
CA THR A 149 -12.39 -1.18 -2.65
C THR A 149 -11.19 -1.06 -1.71
N SER A 150 -10.39 -2.12 -1.60
CA SER A 150 -9.26 -2.21 -0.69
C SER A 150 -8.35 -3.39 -1.04
N PHE A 151 -7.19 -3.45 -0.40
CA PHE A 151 -6.31 -4.61 -0.42
C PHE A 151 -5.48 -4.70 0.88
N ASP A 152 -4.80 -5.81 1.09
CA ASP A 152 -3.79 -5.96 2.13
C ASP A 152 -2.60 -6.79 1.65
N TRP A 153 -1.41 -6.47 2.16
CA TRP A 153 -0.16 -7.13 1.82
C TRP A 153 0.33 -7.95 3.02
N ASN A 154 0.44 -9.26 2.83
CA ASN A 154 0.77 -10.16 3.92
C ASN A 154 2.18 -9.90 4.47
N GLU A 155 2.27 -9.56 5.76
CA GLU A 155 3.53 -9.25 6.45
C GLU A 155 4.40 -10.49 6.73
N ILE A 156 3.82 -11.69 6.74
CA ILE A 156 4.52 -12.96 7.00
C ILE A 156 5.07 -13.57 5.71
N ASP A 157 4.30 -13.49 4.62
CA ASP A 157 4.72 -13.88 3.28
C ASP A 157 4.48 -12.71 2.30
N PRO A 158 5.51 -11.88 2.03
CA PRO A 158 5.41 -10.74 1.11
C PRO A 158 5.07 -11.11 -0.35
N ASN A 159 4.98 -12.40 -0.68
CA ASN A 159 4.47 -12.86 -1.97
C ASN A 159 2.94 -12.97 -2.01
N LEU A 160 2.23 -12.64 -0.93
CA LEU A 160 0.77 -12.73 -0.85
C LEU A 160 0.14 -11.35 -0.74
N LEU A 161 -0.84 -11.10 -1.61
CA LEU A 161 -1.71 -9.92 -1.59
C LEU A 161 -3.16 -10.39 -1.60
N GLY A 162 -4.02 -9.68 -0.88
CA GLY A 162 -5.46 -9.93 -0.86
C GLY A 162 -6.18 -8.67 -1.30
N THR A 163 -7.14 -8.76 -2.22
CA THR A 163 -7.95 -7.63 -2.68
C THR A 163 -9.41 -7.86 -2.39
N SER A 164 -10.12 -6.80 -2.03
CA SER A 164 -11.58 -6.77 -1.93
C SER A 164 -12.18 -5.90 -3.05
N SER A 165 -13.37 -6.25 -3.50
CA SER A 165 -14.06 -5.57 -4.60
C SER A 165 -15.54 -5.35 -4.30
N ILE A 166 -16.15 -4.43 -5.04
CA ILE A 166 -17.59 -4.22 -5.01
C ILE A 166 -18.38 -5.41 -5.58
N ASP A 167 -17.74 -6.30 -6.35
CA ASP A 167 -18.37 -7.51 -6.89
C ASP A 167 -18.57 -8.64 -5.87
N THR A 168 -18.56 -8.32 -4.57
CA THR A 168 -18.73 -9.26 -3.45
C THR A 168 -17.57 -10.24 -3.24
N THR A 169 -16.52 -10.17 -4.07
CA THR A 169 -15.40 -11.12 -4.02
C THR A 169 -14.19 -10.61 -3.25
N CYS A 170 -13.46 -11.56 -2.67
CA CYS A 170 -12.07 -11.39 -2.26
C CYS A 170 -11.18 -12.24 -3.16
N THR A 171 -10.08 -11.67 -3.65
CA THR A 171 -9.10 -12.38 -4.47
C THR A 171 -7.75 -12.39 -3.78
N ILE A 172 -7.16 -13.56 -3.62
CA ILE A 172 -5.81 -13.75 -3.12
C ILE A 172 -4.87 -13.97 -4.29
N TRP A 173 -3.82 -13.16 -4.32
CA TRP A 173 -2.81 -13.11 -5.37
C TRP A 173 -1.50 -13.69 -4.84
N GLY A 174 -0.88 -14.54 -5.65
CA GLY A 174 0.51 -14.93 -5.49
C GLY A 174 1.39 -14.06 -6.37
N LEU A 175 2.32 -13.33 -5.77
CA LEU A 175 3.39 -12.63 -6.47
C LEU A 175 4.62 -13.52 -6.57
N GLU A 176 5.24 -13.53 -7.75
CA GLU A 176 6.59 -14.05 -7.93
C GLU A 176 7.55 -12.88 -7.84
N THR A 177 7.75 -12.38 -6.63
CA THR A 177 8.80 -11.39 -6.38
C THR A 177 10.13 -12.15 -6.49
N GLY A 178 10.81 -12.05 -7.64
CA GLY A 178 12.07 -12.75 -7.90
C GLY A 178 12.99 -12.69 -6.66
N GLN A 179 13.26 -13.85 -6.06
CA GLN A 179 13.92 -13.93 -4.76
C GLN A 179 15.31 -13.28 -4.77
N LEU A 180 15.68 -12.72 -3.61
CA LEU A 180 17.01 -12.32 -3.15
C LEU A 180 17.89 -11.69 -4.22
N LEU A 181 17.93 -10.34 -4.22
CA LEU A 181 18.90 -9.46 -4.90
C LEU A 181 19.74 -10.11 -6.03
N CYS A 182 19.46 -9.67 -7.26
CA CYS A 182 20.26 -9.82 -8.50
C CYS A 182 19.86 -10.86 -9.58
N ARG A 183 18.67 -11.46 -9.60
CA ARG A 183 18.21 -12.22 -10.81
C ARG A 183 16.78 -11.92 -11.28
N VAL A 184 16.72 -11.26 -12.45
CA VAL A 184 15.69 -11.27 -13.53
C VAL A 184 14.28 -10.75 -13.14
N ASN A 185 13.94 -9.47 -13.36
CA ASN A 185 13.49 -8.72 -14.55
C ASN A 185 11.97 -8.52 -14.71
N LEU A 186 11.10 -9.17 -13.94
CA LEU A 186 9.68 -8.75 -13.86
C LEU A 186 9.01 -9.36 -12.63
N VAL A 187 8.26 -8.57 -11.86
CA VAL A 187 7.30 -9.12 -10.90
C VAL A 187 6.10 -9.65 -11.68
N SER A 188 5.84 -10.95 -11.58
CA SER A 188 4.59 -11.54 -12.09
C SER A 188 3.64 -11.77 -10.91
N GLY A 189 2.34 -11.85 -11.19
CA GLY A 189 1.42 -12.38 -10.21
C GLY A 189 0.27 -13.12 -10.86
N HIS A 190 -0.28 -14.04 -10.09
CA HIS A 190 -1.36 -14.93 -10.49
C HIS A 190 -2.41 -15.01 -9.40
N VAL A 191 -3.64 -15.33 -9.79
CA VAL A 191 -4.71 -15.61 -8.83
C VAL A 191 -4.42 -16.95 -8.17
N LYS A 192 -4.28 -16.94 -6.84
CA LYS A 192 -4.20 -18.17 -6.03
C LYS A 192 -5.58 -18.70 -5.70
N THR A 193 -6.45 -17.82 -5.23
CA THR A 193 -7.84 -18.14 -4.97
C THR A 193 -8.71 -16.91 -5.13
N GLN A 194 -9.96 -17.12 -5.53
CA GLN A 194 -11.00 -16.10 -5.52
C GLN A 194 -12.22 -16.70 -4.86
N LEU A 195 -12.80 -15.97 -3.92
CA LEU A 195 -13.98 -16.40 -3.19
C LEU A 195 -15.02 -15.30 -3.11
N ILE A 196 -16.28 -15.69 -3.11
CA ILE A 196 -17.40 -14.81 -2.76
C ILE A 196 -17.35 -14.66 -1.25
N ALA A 197 -16.99 -13.47 -0.80
CA ALA A 197 -16.79 -13.22 0.61
C ALA A 197 -18.10 -12.82 1.29
N HIS A 198 -18.93 -12.00 0.64
CA HIS A 198 -20.17 -11.49 1.21
C HIS A 198 -21.30 -11.59 0.17
N ASP A 199 -22.55 -11.33 0.59
CA ASP A 199 -23.68 -11.21 -0.34
C ASP A 199 -23.74 -9.81 -1.03
N LYS A 200 -22.85 -8.90 -0.58
CA LYS A 200 -22.76 -7.49 -0.95
C LYS A 200 -21.31 -7.05 -1.09
N GLU A 201 -21.11 -5.78 -1.44
CA GLU A 201 -19.81 -5.14 -1.61
C GLU A 201 -18.92 -5.41 -0.39
N VAL A 202 -17.67 -5.78 -0.67
CA VAL A 202 -16.65 -5.96 0.37
C VAL A 202 -15.87 -4.67 0.47
N TYR A 203 -15.76 -4.08 1.66
CA TYR A 203 -15.11 -2.79 1.86
C TYR A 203 -13.67 -2.88 2.29
N ASP A 204 -13.29 -3.90 3.07
CA ASP A 204 -11.91 -4.07 3.49
C ASP A 204 -11.55 -5.55 3.64
N ILE A 205 -10.25 -5.80 3.54
CA ILE A 205 -9.60 -7.10 3.74
C ILE A 205 -8.33 -6.89 4.56
N ALA A 206 -8.04 -7.81 5.47
CA ALA A 206 -6.82 -7.78 6.27
C ALA A 206 -6.32 -9.18 6.57
N PHE A 207 -5.06 -9.46 6.27
CA PHE A 207 -4.37 -10.69 6.69
C PHE A 207 -4.22 -10.72 8.21
N SER A 208 -4.45 -11.90 8.76
CA SER A 208 -4.20 -12.17 10.17
C SER A 208 -2.80 -12.73 10.34
N ARG A 209 -2.14 -12.36 11.44
CA ARG A 209 -0.88 -12.99 11.86
C ARG A 209 -1.09 -14.27 12.68
N ALA A 210 -2.36 -14.59 13.02
CA ALA A 210 -2.68 -15.80 13.77
C ALA A 210 -2.32 -17.06 12.95
N GLY A 211 -2.12 -18.19 13.62
CA GLY A 211 -1.95 -19.50 12.97
C GLY A 211 -0.82 -19.58 11.92
N GLY A 212 0.26 -18.81 12.10
CA GLY A 212 1.36 -18.74 11.14
C GLY A 212 1.19 -17.69 10.03
N GLY A 213 0.03 -17.04 9.97
CA GLY A 213 -0.23 -15.79 9.27
C GLY A 213 -0.14 -15.78 7.75
N ARG A 214 -0.08 -16.95 7.12
CA ARG A 214 -0.01 -17.08 5.65
C ARG A 214 -1.38 -17.28 5.02
N ASP A 215 -2.26 -17.99 5.72
CA ASP A 215 -3.47 -18.54 5.11
C ASP A 215 -4.75 -17.97 5.74
N MET A 216 -4.63 -17.01 6.67
CA MET A 216 -5.79 -16.40 7.31
C MET A 216 -5.91 -14.92 6.98
N PHE A 217 -7.11 -14.53 6.60
CA PHE A 217 -7.50 -13.14 6.46
C PHE A 217 -8.94 -12.95 6.91
N ALA A 218 -9.28 -11.71 7.18
CA ALA A 218 -10.63 -11.29 7.44
C ALA A 218 -11.11 -10.28 6.40
N SER A 219 -12.41 -10.28 6.12
CA SER A 219 -13.04 -9.25 5.29
C SER A 219 -14.30 -8.71 5.95
N VAL A 220 -14.65 -7.47 5.59
CA VAL A 220 -15.85 -6.77 6.06
C VAL A 220 -16.64 -6.25 4.86
N GLY A 221 -17.96 -6.42 4.90
CA GLY A 221 -18.88 -5.95 3.86
C GLY A 221 -19.87 -4.89 4.34
N GLU A 222 -20.85 -4.58 3.50
CA GLU A 222 -21.91 -3.59 3.76
C GLU A 222 -22.69 -3.86 5.05
N PHE A 223 -23.09 -5.12 5.26
CA PHE A 223 -23.63 -5.57 6.52
C PHE A 223 -22.47 -6.05 7.39
N LEU A 224 -22.52 -5.80 8.71
CA LEU A 224 -21.54 -6.12 9.77
C LEU A 224 -21.20 -7.63 9.91
N CYS A 225 -21.03 -8.35 8.81
CA CYS A 225 -20.48 -9.68 8.73
C CYS A 225 -18.95 -9.54 8.69
N PHE A 226 -18.30 -10.12 9.70
CA PHE A 226 -16.87 -10.34 9.72
C PHE A 226 -16.66 -11.81 9.41
N LEU A 227 -15.96 -12.11 8.32
CA LEU A 227 -15.66 -13.48 7.92
C LEU A 227 -14.17 -13.73 8.01
N ILE A 228 -13.79 -14.76 8.76
CA ILE A 228 -12.42 -15.29 8.79
C ILE A 228 -12.35 -16.42 7.79
N PHE A 229 -11.45 -16.31 6.84
CA PHE A 229 -11.14 -17.37 5.89
C PHE A 229 -9.85 -18.08 6.29
N LEU A 230 -9.86 -19.40 6.16
CA LEU A 230 -8.67 -20.27 6.22
C LEU A 230 -8.47 -20.78 4.79
N CYS A 231 -7.39 -20.36 4.15
CA CYS A 231 -7.02 -20.79 2.79
C CYS A 231 -6.27 -22.13 2.81
#